data_AF-A0A8B6EE92-F1
#
_entry.id   AF-A0A8B6EE92-F1
#
_cell.length_a   1.000
_cell.length_b   1.000
_cell.length_c   1.000
_cell.angle_alpha   90.00
_cell.angle_beta   90.00
_cell.angle_gamma   90.00
#
_symmetry.space_group_name_H-M   'P 1'
#
loop_
_entity.id
_entity.type
_entity.pdbx_description
1 polymer ?
#
loop_
_entity_poly.entity_id
_entity_poly.type
_entity_poly.pdbx_seq_one_letter_code
_entity_poly.pdbx_strand_id
1 'polypeptide(L)'
;MLYLWNRIPQNTYLTKPKVLVPHLIRHVLPKTKFIVTLRDPIERMYSSYHFFNKDKKYDKFAFHETMNFAIDKFMECKAMKGDRQCVLDPDLRATISTKVRLLNSMYYLYIKEWLDVFPREQFIFIKMEEYVTNKEEVLNRIFKFLGLSTLSPAEMKKYGLLLTKIRNKTKGGKQYEPMLNATREMLYNLYDPYTKMLPQLLNDPSFAWSKVSYEEYVQRMLRKKVAG
;
A
#
# COMPACT_ATOMS: atom_id res chain seq x y z
N MET A 1 -0.72 -11.27 -0.22
CA MET A 1 -0.74 -12.74 -0.37
C MET A 1 -0.31 -13.48 0.89
N LEU A 2 0.39 -12.83 1.83
CA LEU A 2 0.90 -13.52 3.03
C LEU A 2 -0.20 -14.10 3.94
N TYR A 3 -1.40 -13.52 3.93
CA TYR A 3 -2.56 -13.99 4.72
C TYR A 3 -3.17 -15.33 4.24
N LEU A 4 -2.76 -15.85 3.06
CA LEU A 4 -3.20 -17.17 2.57
C LEU A 4 -2.26 -18.30 3.03
N TRP A 5 -1.47 -18.05 4.08
CA TRP A 5 -0.49 -18.99 4.59
C TRP A 5 -1.12 -20.31 5.04
N ASN A 6 -2.38 -20.28 5.51
CA ASN A 6 -3.13 -21.48 5.90
C ASN A 6 -3.46 -22.41 4.71
N ARG A 7 -3.28 -21.95 3.47
CA ARG A 7 -3.41 -22.78 2.26
C ARG A 7 -2.11 -23.46 1.84
N ILE A 8 -1.00 -23.17 2.52
CA ILE A 8 0.30 -23.78 2.25
C ILE A 8 0.36 -25.11 3.02
N PRO A 9 0.58 -26.28 2.37
CA PRO A 9 0.57 -27.58 3.05
C PRO A 9 1.57 -27.70 4.21
N GLN A 10 2.68 -26.96 4.16
CA GLN A 10 3.69 -26.93 5.23
C GLN A 10 3.20 -26.20 6.50
N ASN A 11 2.02 -25.57 6.46
CA ASN A 11 1.37 -24.94 7.61
C ASN A 11 0.13 -25.71 8.09
N THR A 12 -0.17 -26.89 7.56
CA THR A 12 -1.33 -27.67 8.00
C THR A 12 -1.28 -27.90 9.52
N TYR A 13 -2.41 -27.69 10.18
CA TYR A 13 -2.59 -27.78 11.64
C TYR A 13 -1.83 -26.73 12.48
N LEU A 14 -1.18 -25.74 11.86
CA LEU A 14 -0.53 -24.66 12.59
C LEU A 14 -1.48 -23.48 12.83
N THR A 15 -1.38 -22.88 14.02
CA THR A 15 -2.10 -21.66 14.39
C THR A 15 -1.33 -20.38 14.05
N LYS A 16 -0.08 -20.52 13.59
CA LYS A 16 0.79 -19.44 13.12
C LYS A 16 1.60 -19.90 11.90
N PRO A 17 1.89 -19.01 10.94
CA PRO A 17 2.63 -19.39 9.74
C PRO A 17 4.08 -19.75 10.06
N LYS A 18 4.50 -20.95 9.65
CA LYS A 18 5.90 -21.38 9.60
C LYS A 18 6.50 -21.06 8.22
N VAL A 19 5.74 -21.28 7.16
CA VAL A 19 6.12 -21.00 5.77
C VAL A 19 5.20 -19.92 5.21
N LEU A 20 5.77 -18.98 4.45
CA LEU A 20 5.02 -17.92 3.78
C LEU A 20 5.30 -17.94 2.28
N VAL A 21 4.47 -17.27 1.50
CA VAL A 21 4.65 -17.09 0.05
C VAL A 21 6.08 -16.73 -0.38
N PRO A 22 6.81 -15.78 0.25
CA PRO A 22 8.20 -15.50 -0.10
C PRO A 22 9.11 -16.73 -0.01
N HIS A 23 8.90 -17.64 0.95
CA HIS A 23 9.69 -18.87 1.05
C HIS A 23 9.46 -19.79 -0.15
N LEU A 24 8.20 -19.91 -0.59
CA LEU A 24 7.85 -20.70 -1.77
C LEU A 24 8.47 -20.10 -3.04
N ILE A 25 8.40 -18.77 -3.21
CA ILE A 25 9.01 -18.09 -4.36
C ILE A 25 10.53 -18.25 -4.31
N ARG A 26 11.18 -18.12 -3.15
CA ARG A 26 12.62 -18.26 -3.02
C ARG A 26 13.09 -19.65 -3.40
N HIS A 27 12.31 -20.68 -3.05
CA HIS A 27 12.61 -22.06 -3.38
C HIS A 27 12.62 -22.32 -4.90
N VAL A 28 11.65 -21.75 -5.64
CA VAL A 28 11.50 -21.99 -7.08
C VAL A 28 12.28 -20.97 -7.93
N LEU A 29 12.26 -19.70 -7.54
CA LEU A 29 12.82 -18.56 -8.26
C LEU A 29 13.71 -17.72 -7.33
N PRO A 30 14.88 -18.23 -6.92
CA PRO A 30 15.70 -17.56 -5.93
C PRO A 30 16.15 -16.16 -6.37
N LYS A 31 16.38 -15.95 -7.66
CA LYS A 31 16.90 -14.69 -8.24
C LYS A 31 15.80 -13.68 -8.62
N THR A 32 14.55 -13.86 -8.20
CA THR A 32 13.44 -12.94 -8.53
C THR A 32 13.72 -11.51 -8.09
N LYS A 33 13.55 -10.54 -9.01
CA LYS A 33 13.56 -9.11 -8.68
C LYS A 33 12.14 -8.63 -8.38
N PHE A 34 12.00 -7.77 -7.37
CA PHE A 34 10.73 -7.23 -6.90
C PHE A 34 10.70 -5.71 -7.11
N ILE A 35 9.65 -5.23 -7.77
CA ILE A 35 9.33 -3.81 -7.90
C ILE A 35 8.11 -3.53 -7.03
N VAL A 36 8.29 -2.74 -5.97
CA VAL A 36 7.24 -2.49 -4.97
C VAL A 36 6.91 -1.00 -4.94
N THR A 37 5.73 -0.64 -5.43
CA THR A 37 5.23 0.74 -5.36
C THR A 37 4.39 0.93 -4.10
N LEU A 38 4.77 1.90 -3.27
CA LEU A 38 4.04 2.29 -2.06
C LEU A 38 3.47 3.70 -2.23
N ARG A 39 2.35 3.97 -1.56
CA ARG A 39 1.70 5.28 -1.51
C ARG A 39 1.42 5.60 -0.05
N ASP A 40 1.26 6.88 0.29
CA ASP A 40 0.74 7.29 1.61
C ASP A 40 -0.40 6.34 2.06
N PRO A 41 -0.25 5.66 3.21
CA PRO A 41 -1.14 4.57 3.61
C PRO A 41 -2.59 5.04 3.84
N ILE A 42 -2.77 6.28 4.28
CA ILE A 42 -4.07 6.93 4.52
C ILE A 42 -4.72 7.26 3.17
N GLU A 43 -3.98 7.90 2.27
CA GLU A 43 -4.44 8.23 0.92
C GLU A 43 -4.77 6.98 0.10
N ARG A 44 -3.97 5.91 0.27
CA ARG A 44 -4.20 4.59 -0.33
C ARG A 44 -5.49 3.98 0.20
N MET A 45 -5.75 4.07 1.50
CA MET A 45 -6.97 3.54 2.12
C MET A 45 -8.21 4.19 1.54
N TYR A 46 -8.19 5.51 1.48
CA TYR A 46 -9.31 6.28 1.00
C TYR A 46 -9.55 6.05 -0.49
N SER A 47 -8.49 6.07 -1.30
CA SER A 47 -8.54 5.71 -2.71
C SER A 47 -9.11 4.29 -2.92
N SER A 48 -8.76 3.34 -2.05
CA SER A 48 -9.28 1.98 -2.11
C SER A 48 -10.76 1.92 -1.76
N TYR A 49 -11.22 2.60 -0.69
CA TYR A 49 -12.63 2.62 -0.31
C TYR A 49 -13.51 3.05 -1.49
N HIS A 50 -13.10 4.12 -2.15
CA HIS A 50 -13.76 4.66 -3.33
C HIS A 50 -13.72 3.75 -4.54
N PHE A 51 -12.58 3.10 -4.81
CA PHE A 51 -12.47 2.21 -5.97
C PHE A 51 -13.40 1.00 -5.88
N PHE A 52 -13.71 0.52 -4.67
CA PHE A 52 -14.51 -0.69 -4.46
C PHE A 52 -15.96 -0.43 -4.06
N ASN A 53 -16.34 0.82 -3.77
CA ASN A 53 -17.72 1.23 -3.48
C ASN A 53 -18.30 2.15 -4.58
N LYS A 54 -17.88 1.95 -5.85
CA LYS A 54 -18.22 2.82 -6.99
C LYS A 54 -19.71 3.02 -7.23
N ASP A 55 -20.52 2.01 -6.91
CA ASP A 55 -21.97 2.02 -7.16
C ASP A 55 -22.78 2.56 -5.96
N LYS A 56 -22.12 2.82 -4.83
CA LYS A 56 -22.74 3.43 -3.65
C LYS A 56 -22.52 4.94 -3.68
N LYS A 57 -23.53 5.70 -3.30
CA LYS A 57 -23.36 7.14 -3.04
C LYS A 57 -22.28 7.27 -1.96
N TYR A 58 -21.22 8.01 -2.30
CA TYR A 58 -20.15 8.28 -1.35
C TYR A 58 -20.69 8.97 -0.11
N ASP A 59 -20.29 8.46 1.05
CA ASP A 59 -20.56 9.07 2.34
C ASP A 59 -19.31 8.97 3.23
N LYS A 60 -18.83 10.14 3.66
CA LYS A 60 -17.68 10.30 4.55
C LYS A 60 -17.96 9.81 5.97
N PHE A 61 -19.21 9.86 6.42
CA PHE A 61 -19.65 9.35 7.71
C PHE A 61 -19.69 7.82 7.68
N ALA A 62 -20.28 7.20 6.65
CA ALA A 62 -20.19 5.75 6.46
C ALA A 62 -18.73 5.24 6.36
N PHE A 63 -17.84 6.00 5.71
CA PHE A 63 -16.41 5.67 5.71
C PHE A 63 -15.81 5.72 7.11
N HIS A 64 -16.13 6.76 7.90
CA HIS A 64 -15.69 6.89 9.29
C HIS A 64 -16.12 5.69 10.15
N GLU A 65 -17.41 5.34 10.13
CA GLU A 65 -17.95 4.19 10.88
C GLU A 65 -17.28 2.87 10.47
N THR A 66 -17.08 2.69 9.16
CA THR A 66 -16.38 1.50 8.65
C THR A 66 -14.94 1.44 9.12
N MET A 67 -14.27 2.59 9.25
CA MET A 67 -12.91 2.68 9.76
C MET A 67 -12.84 2.40 11.27
N ASN A 68 -13.76 2.95 12.08
CA ASN A 68 -13.88 2.62 13.50
C ASN A 68 -13.96 1.10 13.69
N PHE A 69 -14.96 0.47 13.05
CA PHE A 69 -15.15 -0.98 13.11
C PHE A 69 -13.88 -1.77 12.73
N ALA A 70 -13.24 -1.40 11.61
CA ALA A 70 -12.06 -2.13 11.14
C ALA A 70 -10.84 -1.95 12.06
N ILE A 71 -10.68 -0.77 12.65
CA ILE A 71 -9.61 -0.47 13.60
C ILE A 71 -9.87 -1.23 14.90
N ASP A 72 -11.10 -1.22 15.42
CA ASP A 72 -11.46 -1.94 16.64
C ASP A 72 -11.15 -3.44 16.49
N LYS A 73 -11.56 -4.06 15.38
CA LYS A 73 -11.24 -5.47 15.11
C LYS A 73 -9.75 -5.75 14.98
N PHE A 74 -8.99 -4.83 14.39
CA PHE A 74 -7.54 -4.96 14.36
C PHE A 74 -6.92 -4.82 15.75
N MET A 75 -7.39 -3.88 16.58
CA MET A 75 -6.87 -3.64 17.93
C MET A 75 -7.23 -4.78 18.89
N GLU A 76 -8.45 -5.31 18.84
CA GLU A 76 -8.87 -6.53 19.55
C GLU A 76 -7.94 -7.69 19.21
N CYS A 77 -7.71 -7.95 17.91
CA CYS A 77 -6.78 -8.98 17.50
C CYS A 77 -5.37 -8.70 18.03
N LYS A 78 -4.86 -7.48 17.82
CA LYS A 78 -3.50 -7.07 18.18
C LYS A 78 -3.24 -7.30 19.66
N ALA A 79 -4.20 -6.99 20.52
CA ALA A 79 -4.10 -7.23 21.96
C ALA A 79 -3.97 -8.73 22.30
N MET A 80 -4.63 -9.61 21.53
CA MET A 80 -4.61 -11.06 21.77
C MET A 80 -3.40 -11.77 21.15
N LYS A 81 -3.02 -11.41 19.92
CA LYS A 81 -2.08 -12.20 19.08
C LYS A 81 -0.84 -11.41 18.65
N GLY A 82 -0.80 -10.10 18.86
CA GLY A 82 0.26 -9.20 18.40
C GLY A 82 0.17 -8.85 16.90
N ASP A 83 0.95 -7.84 16.49
CA ASP A 83 0.88 -7.22 15.16
C ASP A 83 1.05 -8.21 14.02
N ARG A 84 2.12 -9.02 14.08
CA ARG A 84 2.48 -9.96 13.01
C ARG A 84 1.40 -11.02 12.80
N GLN A 85 0.89 -11.62 13.88
CA GLN A 85 -0.11 -12.68 13.73
C GLN A 85 -1.43 -12.10 13.22
N CYS A 86 -1.83 -10.92 13.68
CA CYS A 86 -3.06 -10.27 13.25
C CYS A 86 -3.08 -9.82 11.81
N VAL A 87 -1.99 -9.23 11.32
CA VAL A 87 -1.95 -8.80 9.91
C VAL A 87 -2.01 -9.99 8.94
N LEU A 88 -1.62 -11.18 9.40
CA LEU A 88 -1.65 -12.45 8.68
C LEU A 88 -2.89 -13.29 8.98
N ASP A 89 -3.75 -12.86 9.90
CA ASP A 89 -4.92 -13.61 10.34
C ASP A 89 -5.99 -13.63 9.23
N PRO A 90 -6.35 -14.82 8.71
CA PRO A 90 -7.31 -14.92 7.62
C PRO A 90 -8.73 -14.53 8.04
N ASP A 91 -9.10 -14.77 9.30
CA ASP A 91 -10.44 -14.49 9.82
C ASP A 91 -10.63 -12.99 10.00
N LEU A 92 -9.67 -12.32 10.67
CA LEU A 92 -9.68 -10.86 10.77
C LEU A 92 -9.77 -10.23 9.38
N ARG A 93 -8.96 -10.74 8.44
CA ARG A 93 -8.95 -10.22 7.08
C ARG A 93 -10.29 -10.43 6.39
N ALA A 94 -10.93 -11.59 6.54
CA ALA A 94 -12.26 -11.85 6.01
C ALA A 94 -13.31 -10.91 6.64
N THR A 95 -13.24 -10.66 7.95
CA THR A 95 -14.13 -9.76 8.68
C THR A 95 -14.06 -8.32 8.17
N ILE A 96 -12.86 -7.78 7.93
CA ILE A 96 -12.70 -6.35 7.58
C ILE A 96 -12.63 -6.09 6.07
N SER A 97 -12.06 -7.01 5.26
CA SER A 97 -11.78 -6.77 3.83
C SER A 97 -13.02 -6.72 2.95
N THR A 98 -14.16 -7.21 3.45
CA THR A 98 -15.47 -7.03 2.81
C THR A 98 -15.92 -5.57 2.80
N LYS A 99 -15.44 -4.76 3.75
CA LYS A 99 -15.81 -3.35 3.91
C LYS A 99 -14.69 -2.40 3.49
N VAL A 100 -13.47 -2.63 3.99
CA VAL A 100 -12.28 -1.77 3.76
C VAL A 100 -11.00 -2.58 3.71
N ARG A 101 -9.97 -2.09 3.01
CA ARG A 101 -8.70 -2.80 2.84
C ARG A 101 -7.63 -2.35 3.84
N LEU A 102 -8.02 -2.13 5.10
CA LEU A 102 -7.19 -1.58 6.18
C LEU A 102 -5.79 -2.23 6.24
N LEU A 103 -5.74 -3.55 6.35
CA LEU A 103 -4.48 -4.27 6.54
C LEU A 103 -3.49 -4.09 5.40
N ASN A 104 -3.93 -3.78 4.17
CA ASN A 104 -3.03 -3.70 3.02
C ASN A 104 -2.01 -2.54 3.10
N SER A 105 -2.29 -1.55 3.94
CA SER A 105 -1.41 -0.40 4.16
C SER A 105 -0.41 -0.62 5.31
N MET A 106 -0.43 -1.79 5.97
CA MET A 106 0.54 -2.19 7.01
C MET A 106 1.88 -2.61 6.37
N TYR A 107 2.50 -1.71 5.60
CA TYR A 107 3.63 -2.03 4.73
C TYR A 107 4.81 -2.63 5.48
N TYR A 108 5.20 -2.03 6.61
CA TYR A 108 6.30 -2.51 7.44
C TYR A 108 6.14 -3.99 7.79
N LEU A 109 4.97 -4.37 8.32
CA LEU A 109 4.68 -5.74 8.76
C LEU A 109 4.77 -6.75 7.60
N TYR A 110 4.34 -6.38 6.39
CA TYR A 110 4.47 -7.29 5.26
C TYR A 110 5.86 -7.28 4.64
N ILE A 111 6.45 -6.12 4.38
CA ILE A 111 7.74 -5.99 3.68
C ILE A 111 8.83 -6.66 4.50
N LYS A 112 8.77 -6.56 5.84
CA LYS A 112 9.71 -7.25 6.72
C LYS A 112 9.74 -8.76 6.43
N GLU A 113 8.58 -9.42 6.30
CA GLU A 113 8.52 -10.86 5.99
C GLU A 113 9.13 -11.22 4.63
N TRP A 114 9.15 -10.29 3.67
CA TRP A 114 9.79 -10.50 2.38
C TRP A 114 11.31 -10.30 2.45
N LEU A 115 11.75 -9.26 3.16
CA LEU A 115 13.17 -8.97 3.36
C LEU A 115 13.88 -9.97 4.29
N ASP A 116 13.14 -10.64 5.17
CA ASP A 116 13.66 -11.75 5.97
C ASP A 116 13.98 -12.99 5.11
N VAL A 117 13.47 -13.08 3.86
CA VAL A 117 13.64 -14.24 2.97
C VAL A 117 14.49 -13.92 1.73
N PHE A 118 14.37 -12.71 1.20
CA PHE A 118 15.09 -12.26 0.02
C PHE A 118 16.03 -11.11 0.36
N PRO A 119 17.24 -11.08 -0.23
CA PRO A 119 18.18 -10.00 0.00
C PRO A 119 17.63 -8.66 -0.52
N ARG A 120 18.00 -7.56 0.16
CA ARG A 120 17.46 -6.21 -0.07
C ARG A 120 17.72 -5.71 -1.50
N GLU A 121 18.80 -6.14 -2.12
CA GLU A 121 19.23 -5.79 -3.48
C GLU A 121 18.31 -6.37 -4.55
N GLN A 122 17.50 -7.38 -4.21
CA GLN A 122 16.45 -7.91 -5.09
C GLN A 122 15.18 -7.06 -5.05
N PHE A 123 15.15 -5.94 -4.33
CA PHE A 123 14.00 -5.03 -4.26
C PHE A 123 14.35 -3.62 -4.71
N ILE A 124 13.46 -3.05 -5.52
CA ILE A 124 13.32 -1.61 -5.67
C ILE A 124 11.99 -1.16 -5.08
N PHE A 125 12.05 -0.19 -4.18
CA PHE A 125 10.88 0.45 -3.60
C PHE A 125 10.67 1.80 -4.28
N ILE A 126 9.42 2.07 -4.66
CA ILE A 126 9.05 3.26 -5.42
C ILE A 126 7.95 3.97 -4.66
N LYS A 127 8.12 5.27 -4.44
CA LYS A 127 7.07 6.13 -3.91
C LYS A 127 6.12 6.53 -5.04
N MET A 128 4.83 6.27 -4.88
CA MET A 128 3.82 6.55 -5.90
C MET A 128 3.75 8.05 -6.20
N GLU A 129 3.91 8.88 -5.17
CA GLU A 129 3.96 10.34 -5.31
C GLU A 129 5.12 10.76 -6.22
N GLU A 130 6.29 10.14 -6.08
CA GLU A 130 7.46 10.37 -6.95
C GLU A 130 7.21 9.86 -8.38
N TYR A 131 6.64 8.66 -8.53
CA TYR A 131 6.33 8.12 -9.85
C TYR A 131 5.37 9.00 -10.66
N VAL A 132 4.45 9.69 -9.97
CA VAL A 132 3.49 10.61 -10.62
C VAL A 132 4.18 11.90 -11.08
N THR A 133 5.06 12.48 -10.25
CA THR A 133 5.68 13.78 -10.54
C THR A 133 6.98 13.69 -11.34
N ASN A 134 7.71 12.58 -11.21
CA ASN A 134 9.02 12.36 -11.82
C ASN A 134 9.11 10.97 -12.49
N LYS A 135 8.16 10.71 -13.41
CA LYS A 135 7.98 9.40 -14.04
C LYS A 135 9.22 8.94 -14.82
N GLU A 136 9.90 9.84 -15.52
CA GLU A 136 11.07 9.52 -16.34
C GLU A 136 12.21 8.96 -15.49
N GLU A 137 12.58 9.67 -14.42
CA GLU A 137 13.63 9.25 -13.48
C GLU A 137 13.31 7.89 -12.85
N VAL A 138 12.06 7.71 -12.39
CA VAL A 138 11.63 6.45 -11.77
C VAL A 138 11.69 5.29 -12.77
N LEU A 139 11.27 5.49 -14.02
CA LEU A 139 11.35 4.46 -15.06
C LEU A 139 12.80 4.08 -15.37
N ASN A 140 13.70 5.06 -15.47
CA ASN A 140 15.12 4.80 -15.69
C ASN A 140 15.76 4.06 -14.50
N ARG A 141 15.38 4.39 -13.26
CA ARG A 141 15.78 3.61 -12.06
C ARG A 141 15.30 2.17 -12.13
N ILE A 142 14.06 1.93 -12.57
CA ILE A 142 13.52 0.57 -12.79
C ILE A 142 14.32 -0.17 -13.87
N PHE A 143 14.60 0.47 -15.02
CA PHE A 143 15.36 -0.16 -16.11
C PHE A 143 16.75 -0.57 -15.65
N LYS A 144 17.48 0.33 -14.97
CA LYS A 144 18.78 0.02 -14.38
C LYS A 144 18.69 -1.13 -13.38
N PHE A 145 17.69 -1.12 -12.50
CA PHE A 145 17.46 -2.22 -11.55
C PHE A 145 17.20 -3.56 -12.25
N LEU A 146 16.48 -3.56 -13.37
CA LEU A 146 16.24 -4.77 -14.18
C LEU A 146 17.47 -5.21 -14.97
N GLY A 147 18.47 -4.34 -15.17
CA GLY A 147 19.64 -4.58 -16.01
C GLY A 147 19.40 -4.22 -17.49
N LEU A 148 18.47 -3.29 -17.73
CA LEU A 148 18.13 -2.78 -19.06
C LEU A 148 18.78 -1.41 -19.29
N SER A 149 18.94 -1.04 -20.56
CA SER A 149 19.37 0.30 -20.95
C SER A 149 18.33 1.35 -20.56
N THR A 150 18.79 2.52 -20.12
CA THR A 150 17.93 3.69 -19.90
C THR A 150 17.43 4.23 -21.24
N LEU A 151 16.28 4.91 -21.20
CA LEU A 151 15.70 5.56 -22.37
C LEU A 151 15.78 7.07 -22.20
N SER A 152 15.99 7.78 -23.31
CA SER A 152 15.83 9.22 -23.38
C SER A 152 14.35 9.62 -23.26
N PRO A 153 14.04 10.86 -22.86
CA PRO A 153 12.66 11.36 -22.84
C PRO A 153 11.93 11.19 -24.18
N ALA A 154 12.64 11.34 -25.30
CA ALA A 154 12.08 11.20 -26.65
C ALA A 154 11.67 9.75 -26.93
N GLU A 155 12.52 8.78 -26.58
CA GLU A 155 12.21 7.34 -26.70
C GLU A 155 11.05 6.95 -25.80
N MET A 156 11.03 7.41 -24.55
CA MET A 156 9.91 7.12 -23.64
C MET A 156 8.58 7.68 -24.15
N LYS A 157 8.58 8.85 -24.79
CA LYS A 157 7.39 9.41 -25.47
C LYS A 157 6.99 8.56 -26.68
N LYS A 158 7.96 8.19 -27.52
CA LYS A 158 7.75 7.34 -28.70
C LYS A 158 7.10 6.00 -28.34
N TYR A 159 7.54 5.38 -27.25
CA TYR A 159 6.96 4.13 -26.73
C TYR A 159 5.71 4.33 -25.86
N GLY A 160 5.23 5.57 -25.72
CA GLY A 160 4.02 5.88 -24.96
C GLY A 160 4.16 5.78 -23.44
N LEU A 161 5.37 5.54 -22.90
CA LEU A 161 5.60 5.36 -21.45
C LEU A 161 5.25 6.62 -20.64
N LEU A 162 5.52 7.80 -21.21
CA LEU A 162 5.16 9.08 -20.58
C LEU A 162 3.73 9.52 -20.90
N LEU A 163 3.17 9.04 -22.02
CA LEU A 163 1.91 9.52 -22.60
C LEU A 163 0.69 8.64 -22.27
N THR A 164 0.91 7.47 -21.66
CA THR A 164 -0.17 6.52 -21.36
C THR A 164 -1.19 7.16 -20.42
N LYS A 165 -2.41 7.41 -20.93
CA LYS A 165 -3.54 7.88 -20.13
C LYS A 165 -3.91 6.83 -19.08
N ILE A 166 -4.21 7.28 -17.86
CA ILE A 166 -4.68 6.39 -16.78
C ILE A 166 -5.98 5.71 -17.23
N ARG A 167 -5.93 4.39 -17.45
CA ARG A 167 -7.09 3.59 -17.89
C ARG A 167 -8.13 3.39 -16.78
N ASN A 168 -7.67 3.26 -15.55
CA ASN A 168 -8.52 3.08 -14.37
C ASN A 168 -8.88 4.44 -13.75
N LYS A 169 -9.51 5.33 -14.52
CA LYS A 169 -10.20 6.50 -13.94
C LYS A 169 -11.52 6.00 -13.32
N THR A 170 -11.86 6.47 -12.12
CA THR A 170 -13.23 6.30 -11.62
C THR A 170 -14.19 6.90 -12.65
N LYS A 171 -15.25 6.17 -13.01
CA LYS A 171 -16.26 6.68 -13.95
C LYS A 171 -16.71 8.09 -13.54
N GLY A 172 -16.58 9.04 -14.46
CA GLY A 172 -16.99 10.43 -14.27
C GLY A 172 -15.92 11.40 -13.74
N GLY A 173 -14.67 10.96 -13.49
CA GLY A 173 -13.62 11.88 -13.01
C GLY A 173 -13.95 12.59 -11.69
N LYS A 174 -15.00 12.14 -10.99
CA LYS A 174 -15.48 12.76 -9.75
C LYS A 174 -14.42 12.57 -8.69
N GLN A 175 -13.77 13.68 -8.38
CA GLN A 175 -12.93 13.77 -7.22
C GLN A 175 -13.81 13.71 -5.98
N TYR A 176 -13.48 12.81 -5.07
CA TYR A 176 -14.25 12.61 -3.85
C TYR A 176 -13.99 13.74 -2.86
N GLU A 177 -15.00 14.07 -2.04
CA GLU A 177 -14.82 15.04 -0.96
C GLU A 177 -13.69 14.60 -0.03
N PRO A 178 -13.08 15.52 0.73
CA PRO A 178 -12.20 15.15 1.83
C PRO A 178 -12.89 14.18 2.81
N MET A 179 -12.15 13.19 3.33
CA MET A 179 -12.61 12.41 4.48
C MET A 179 -12.74 13.32 5.72
N LEU A 180 -13.50 12.90 6.73
CA LEU A 180 -13.55 13.63 7.99
C LEU A 180 -12.16 13.74 8.63
N ASN A 181 -11.88 14.86 9.28
CA ASN A 181 -10.63 15.06 10.02
C ASN A 181 -10.42 13.96 11.08
N ALA A 182 -11.48 13.62 11.83
CA ALA A 182 -11.46 12.53 12.79
C ALA A 182 -11.01 11.19 12.18
N THR A 183 -11.52 10.84 10.99
CA THR A 183 -11.08 9.62 10.28
C THR A 183 -9.59 9.69 9.92
N ARG A 184 -9.12 10.85 9.47
CA ARG A 184 -7.70 11.03 9.09
C ARG A 184 -6.79 10.88 10.30
N GLU A 185 -7.14 11.48 11.42
CA GLU A 185 -6.41 11.39 12.69
C GLU A 185 -6.34 9.94 13.21
N MET A 186 -7.47 9.22 13.19
CA MET A 186 -7.49 7.80 13.56
C MET A 186 -6.57 6.95 12.68
N LEU A 187 -6.63 7.15 11.36
CA LEU A 187 -5.78 6.43 10.41
C LEU A 187 -4.30 6.77 10.62
N TYR A 188 -3.99 8.04 10.91
CA TYR A 188 -2.63 8.45 11.25
C TYR A 188 -2.13 7.70 12.49
N ASN A 189 -2.88 7.75 13.60
CA ASN A 189 -2.50 7.10 14.84
C ASN A 189 -2.32 5.59 14.70
N LEU A 190 -3.15 4.94 13.88
CA LEU A 190 -3.02 3.52 13.56
C LEU A 190 -1.71 3.20 12.82
N TYR A 191 -1.35 3.99 11.80
CA TYR A 191 -0.22 3.69 10.94
C TYR A 191 1.12 4.26 11.44
N ASP A 192 1.10 5.32 12.25
CA ASP A 192 2.28 6.04 12.76
C ASP A 192 3.41 5.14 13.28
N PRO A 193 3.16 4.13 14.14
CA PRO A 193 4.24 3.26 14.61
C PRO A 193 4.93 2.53 13.45
N TYR A 194 4.18 2.08 12.45
CA TYR A 194 4.71 1.33 11.31
C TYR A 194 5.38 2.24 10.28
N THR A 195 4.83 3.43 10.03
CA THR A 195 5.41 4.40 9.08
C THR A 195 6.69 5.02 9.61
N LYS A 196 6.89 5.08 10.93
CA LYS A 196 8.17 5.49 11.54
C LYS A 196 9.28 4.45 11.36
N MET A 197 8.95 3.16 11.43
CA MET A 197 9.93 2.07 11.25
C MET A 197 10.27 1.79 9.77
N LEU A 198 9.34 2.10 8.86
CA LEU A 198 9.46 1.77 7.45
C LEU A 198 10.71 2.39 6.76
N PRO A 199 11.06 3.68 6.95
CA PRO A 199 12.23 4.28 6.31
C PRO A 199 13.54 3.54 6.62
N GLN A 200 13.70 3.11 7.86
CA GLN A 200 14.87 2.34 8.28
C GLN A 200 14.88 0.96 7.62
N LEU A 201 13.73 0.26 7.60
CA LEU A 201 13.59 -1.04 6.93
C LEU A 201 13.91 -0.94 5.43
N LEU A 202 13.50 0.15 4.78
CA LEU A 202 13.72 0.36 3.36
C LEU A 202 15.09 0.97 3.04
N ASN A 203 15.84 1.45 4.04
CA ASN A 203 17.03 2.28 3.85
C ASN A 203 16.75 3.49 2.95
N ASP A 204 15.62 4.17 3.17
CA ASP A 204 15.19 5.32 2.39
C ASP A 204 14.31 6.27 3.24
N PRO A 205 14.82 7.44 3.65
CA PRO A 205 14.09 8.39 4.49
C PRO A 205 12.85 8.98 3.81
N SER A 206 12.75 8.93 2.48
CA SER A 206 11.63 9.51 1.74
C SER A 206 10.31 8.79 1.98
N PHE A 207 10.33 7.56 2.51
CA PHE A 207 9.13 6.81 2.90
C PHE A 207 8.56 7.22 4.27
N ALA A 208 9.12 8.23 4.93
CA ALA A 208 8.52 8.84 6.12
C ALA A 208 7.34 9.74 5.70
N TRP A 209 6.13 9.19 5.65
CA TRP A 209 4.93 10.01 5.49
C TRP A 209 4.64 10.76 6.78
N SER A 210 4.85 12.07 6.77
CA SER A 210 4.59 12.95 7.90
C SER A 210 3.10 13.22 8.08
N LYS A 211 2.72 13.55 9.32
CA LYS A 211 1.42 14.18 9.59
C LYS A 211 1.34 15.49 8.83
N VAL A 212 0.18 15.75 8.24
CA VAL A 212 -0.14 17.01 7.54
C VAL A 212 -1.40 17.57 8.17
N SER A 213 -1.52 18.89 8.23
CA SER A 213 -2.73 19.51 8.78
C SER A 213 -3.95 19.15 7.92
N TYR A 214 -5.13 19.25 8.51
CA TYR A 214 -6.36 18.97 7.79
C TYR A 214 -6.56 19.96 6.63
N GLU A 215 -6.24 21.22 6.84
CA GLU A 215 -6.27 22.27 5.81
C GLU A 215 -5.33 21.91 4.66
N GLU A 216 -4.10 21.50 4.96
CA GLU A 216 -3.14 21.10 3.94
C GLU A 216 -3.64 19.87 3.16
N TYR A 217 -4.21 18.88 3.84
CA TYR A 217 -4.84 17.72 3.20
C TYR A 217 -5.96 18.14 2.23
N VAL A 218 -6.87 19.01 2.67
CA VAL A 218 -7.96 19.52 1.82
C VAL A 218 -7.38 20.27 0.62
N GLN A 219 -6.36 21.10 0.82
CA GLN A 219 -5.69 21.81 -0.28
C GLN A 219 -5.01 20.85 -1.28
N ARG A 220 -4.35 19.79 -0.79
CA ARG A 220 -3.76 18.75 -1.65
C ARG A 220 -4.82 18.02 -2.47
N MET A 221 -6.00 17.78 -1.89
CA MET A 221 -7.14 17.25 -2.63
C MET A 221 -7.59 18.26 -3.69
N LEU A 222 -7.85 19.52 -3.34
CA LEU A 222 -8.28 20.53 -4.31
C LEU A 222 -7.28 20.75 -5.46
N ARG A 223 -5.96 20.71 -5.21
CA ARG A 223 -4.95 20.84 -6.29
C ARG A 223 -5.00 19.70 -7.30
N LYS A 224 -5.32 18.47 -6.87
CA LYS A 224 -5.56 17.34 -7.78
C LYS A 224 -6.77 17.57 -8.71
N LYS A 225 -7.66 18.51 -8.39
CA LYS A 225 -8.81 18.93 -9.23
C LYS A 225 -8.38 19.70 -10.48
N VAL A 226 -7.26 20.43 -10.41
CA VAL A 226 -6.81 21.37 -11.46
C VAL A 226 -5.85 20.68 -12.46
N ALA A 227 -5.24 19.56 -12.08
CA ALA A 227 -4.19 18.89 -12.84
C ALA A 227 -4.63 17.60 -13.58
N GLY A 228 -5.93 17.29 -13.64
CA GLY A 228 -6.47 15.97 -14.05
C GLY A 228 -7.30 15.92 -15.32
#